data_AF-W7BXR1-F1
#
_entry.id   AF-W7BXR1-F1
#
_cell.length_a   1.000
_cell.length_b   1.000
_cell.length_c   1.000
_cell.angle_alpha   90.00
_cell.angle_beta   90.00
_cell.angle_gamma   90.00
#
_symmetry.space_group_name_H-M   'P 1'
#
loop_
_entity.id
_entity.type
_entity.pdbx_description
1 polymer ?
#
loop_
_entity_poly.entity_id
_entity_poly.type
_entity_poly.pdbx_seq_one_letter_code
_entity_poly.pdbx_strand_id
1 'polypeptide(L)'
;MGDAVGMVLTIFIINILYVSLNTVRLLMTMKGYRYRAAIVSVFEIVVYIVALGMVMSNLDDIANIAAYALGFGVGIIVGMKIEERLALGYITVNVITKDYNLDLANQIRNAGYGVTSWIASGRDGERMMLEILTPRKNENKLYQRIIGIDDKAFIVSSEPKQIYGGFWVKQVRGGVKKK
;
A
#
# COMPACT_ATOMS: atom_id res chain seq x y z
N MET A 1 -21.92 23.72 28.00
CA MET A 1 -20.71 23.93 27.17
C MET A 1 -19.88 22.65 27.01
N GLY A 2 -19.65 21.86 28.07
CA GLY A 2 -18.92 20.59 27.96
C GLY A 2 -19.57 19.55 27.04
N ASP A 3 -20.90 19.44 27.06
CA ASP A 3 -21.62 18.41 26.29
C ASP A 3 -21.60 18.66 24.78
N ALA A 4 -21.69 19.93 24.36
CA ALA A 4 -21.62 20.32 22.95
C ALA A 4 -20.22 20.06 22.36
N VAL A 5 -19.16 20.41 23.10
CA VAL A 5 -17.78 20.14 22.66
C VAL A 5 -17.50 18.63 22.61
N GLY A 6 -17.99 17.87 23.61
CA GLY A 6 -17.88 16.41 23.61
C GLY A 6 -18.58 15.76 22.42
N MET A 7 -19.72 16.28 22.01
CA MET A 7 -20.47 15.82 20.84
C MET A 7 -19.72 16.08 19.53
N VAL A 8 -19.23 17.31 19.33
CA VAL A 8 -18.44 17.70 18.14
C VAL A 8 -17.20 16.80 18.01
N LEU A 9 -16.48 16.55 19.11
CA LEU A 9 -15.32 15.67 19.13
C LEU A 9 -15.68 14.20 18.82
N THR A 10 -16.80 13.73 19.33
CA THR A 10 -17.28 12.36 19.06
C THR A 10 -17.61 12.19 17.58
N ILE A 11 -18.32 13.16 16.99
CA ILE A 11 -18.63 13.19 15.55
C ILE A 11 -17.34 13.21 14.72
N PHE A 12 -16.36 14.02 15.12
CA PHE A 12 -15.05 14.08 14.45
C PHE A 12 -14.33 12.72 14.47
N ILE A 13 -14.23 12.07 15.64
CA ILE A 13 -13.51 10.81 15.81
C ILE A 13 -14.22 9.65 15.08
N ILE A 14 -15.53 9.52 15.23
CA ILE A 14 -16.28 8.43 14.58
C ILE A 14 -16.24 8.57 13.06
N ASN A 15 -16.23 9.81 12.55
CA ASN A 15 -16.11 10.04 11.12
C ASN A 15 -14.70 9.72 10.60
N ILE A 16 -13.65 10.06 11.35
CA ILE A 16 -12.28 9.62 11.00
C ILE A 16 -12.24 8.09 10.90
N LEU A 17 -12.83 7.38 11.86
CA LEU A 17 -12.88 5.92 11.85
C LEU A 17 -13.63 5.38 10.62
N TYR A 18 -14.83 5.91 10.35
CA TYR A 18 -15.63 5.55 9.18
C TYR A 18 -14.84 5.74 7.88
N VAL A 19 -14.30 6.94 7.65
CA VAL A 19 -13.63 7.29 6.39
C VAL A 19 -12.31 6.56 6.24
N SER A 20 -11.60 6.29 7.34
CA SER A 20 -10.41 5.44 7.33
C SER A 20 -10.76 4.03 6.85
N LEU A 21 -11.80 3.41 7.42
CA LEU A 21 -12.25 2.06 7.01
C LEU A 21 -12.72 2.03 5.55
N ASN A 22 -13.46 3.05 5.12
CA ASN A 22 -13.93 3.21 3.75
C ASN A 22 -12.75 3.29 2.75
N THR A 23 -11.73 4.09 3.09
CA THR A 23 -10.51 4.26 2.30
C THR A 23 -9.73 2.94 2.22
N VAL A 24 -9.52 2.27 3.35
CA VAL A 24 -8.83 0.96 3.40
C VAL A 24 -9.57 -0.08 2.56
N ARG A 25 -10.90 -0.18 2.69
CA ARG A 25 -11.74 -1.07 1.88
C ARG A 25 -11.62 -0.76 0.38
N LEU A 26 -11.65 0.51 -0.01
CA LEU A 26 -11.51 0.94 -1.40
C LEU A 26 -10.17 0.49 -1.97
N LEU A 27 -9.07 0.77 -1.27
CA LEU A 27 -7.72 0.37 -1.68
C LEU A 27 -7.58 -1.16 -1.76
N MET A 28 -8.10 -1.89 -0.78
CA MET A 28 -8.14 -3.37 -0.80
C MET A 28 -8.88 -3.91 -2.04
N THR A 29 -9.99 -3.27 -2.41
CA THR A 29 -10.81 -3.67 -3.57
C THR A 29 -10.05 -3.44 -4.89
N MET A 30 -9.41 -2.27 -5.03
CA MET A 30 -8.57 -1.97 -6.20
C MET A 30 -7.39 -2.94 -6.33
N LYS A 31 -6.81 -3.38 -5.20
CA LYS A 31 -5.74 -4.38 -5.15
C LYS A 31 -6.22 -5.83 -5.27
N GLY A 32 -7.52 -6.07 -5.47
CA GLY A 32 -8.08 -7.40 -5.71
C GLY A 32 -8.31 -8.26 -4.46
N TYR A 33 -8.17 -7.72 -3.25
CA TYR A 33 -8.43 -8.43 -1.99
C TYR A 33 -9.92 -8.56 -1.66
N ARG A 34 -10.69 -9.16 -2.57
CA ARG A 34 -12.17 -9.17 -2.58
C ARG A 34 -12.79 -9.60 -1.24
N TYR A 35 -12.39 -10.75 -0.69
CA TYR A 35 -12.96 -11.26 0.56
C TYR A 35 -12.59 -10.41 1.79
N ARG A 36 -11.37 -9.87 1.84
CA ARG A 36 -10.94 -9.01 2.94
C ARG A 36 -11.68 -7.67 2.88
N ALA A 37 -11.82 -7.10 1.69
CA ALA A 37 -12.61 -5.89 1.48
C ALA A 37 -14.07 -6.09 1.88
N ALA A 38 -14.67 -7.25 1.56
CA ALA A 38 -16.04 -7.57 1.98
C ALA A 38 -16.18 -7.59 3.52
N ILE A 39 -15.26 -8.26 4.23
CA ILE A 39 -15.29 -8.28 5.71
C ILE A 39 -15.16 -6.87 6.27
N VAL A 40 -14.22 -6.05 5.76
CA VAL A 40 -14.06 -4.66 6.21
C VAL A 40 -15.33 -3.84 5.96
N SER A 41 -16.01 -4.05 4.82
CA SER A 41 -17.26 -3.34 4.50
C SER A 41 -18.41 -3.62 5.47
N VAL A 42 -18.45 -4.82 6.07
CA VAL A 42 -19.46 -5.16 7.09
C VAL A 42 -19.24 -4.36 8.38
N PHE A 43 -17.98 -4.15 8.79
CA PHE A 43 -17.70 -3.30 9.96
C PHE A 43 -17.89 -1.81 9.62
N GLU A 44 -17.45 -1.40 8.44
CA GLU A 44 -17.59 -0.03 7.94
C GLU A 44 -19.07 0.42 7.92
N ILE A 45 -20.00 -0.41 7.43
CA ILE A 45 -21.41 -0.01 7.34
C ILE A 45 -22.04 0.19 8.73
N VAL A 46 -21.61 -0.58 9.73
CA VAL A 46 -22.06 -0.40 11.13
C VAL A 46 -21.58 0.96 11.65
N VAL A 47 -20.30 1.30 11.44
CA VAL A 47 -19.77 2.61 11.83
C VAL A 47 -20.46 3.74 11.06
N TYR A 48 -20.74 3.55 9.78
CA TYR A 48 -21.44 4.53 8.95
C TYR A 48 -22.84 4.84 9.49
N ILE A 49 -23.65 3.82 9.81
CA ILE A 49 -25.01 4.02 10.34
C ILE A 49 -24.97 4.82 11.65
N VAL A 50 -24.02 4.48 12.54
CA VAL A 50 -23.87 5.20 13.82
C VAL A 50 -23.42 6.65 13.59
N ALA A 51 -22.42 6.87 12.74
CA ALA A 51 -21.91 8.20 12.42
C ALA A 51 -22.98 9.08 11.76
N LEU A 52 -23.72 8.53 10.78
CA LEU A 52 -24.79 9.24 10.09
C LEU A 52 -25.91 9.63 11.06
N GLY A 53 -26.31 8.72 11.95
CA GLY A 53 -27.32 9.01 12.99
C GLY A 53 -26.91 10.16 13.91
N MET A 54 -25.63 10.24 14.30
CA MET A 54 -25.11 11.34 15.12
C MET A 54 -25.11 12.68 14.38
N VAL A 55 -24.75 12.70 13.11
CA VAL A 55 -24.71 13.94 12.31
C VAL A 55 -26.12 14.42 12.01
N MET A 56 -27.01 13.52 11.57
CA MET A 56 -28.39 13.87 11.21
C MET A 56 -29.19 14.41 12.40
N SER A 57 -28.91 13.95 13.61
CA SER A 57 -29.56 14.46 14.81
C SER A 57 -29.11 15.87 15.21
N ASN A 58 -28.04 16.41 14.60
CA ASN A 58 -27.44 17.70 15.00
C ASN A 58 -27.03 18.57 13.81
N LEU A 59 -27.81 18.51 12.73
CA LEU A 59 -27.60 19.29 11.49
C LEU A 59 -27.72 20.81 11.69
N ASP A 60 -28.41 21.25 12.73
CA ASP A 60 -28.66 22.68 12.98
C ASP A 60 -27.40 23.42 13.48
N ASP A 61 -26.35 22.69 13.89
CA ASP A 61 -25.09 23.27 14.35
C ASP A 61 -23.99 23.17 13.28
N ILE A 62 -23.56 24.33 12.78
CA ILE A 62 -22.48 24.47 11.80
C ILE A 62 -21.17 23.83 12.31
N ALA A 63 -20.92 23.83 13.62
CA ALA A 63 -19.72 23.23 14.20
C ALA A 63 -19.68 21.71 13.99
N ASN A 64 -20.83 21.03 14.07
CA ASN A 64 -20.93 19.59 13.81
C ASN A 64 -20.68 19.27 12.33
N ILE A 65 -21.19 20.10 11.42
CA ILE A 65 -20.95 19.98 9.98
C ILE A 65 -19.46 20.18 9.68
N ALA A 66 -18.83 21.20 10.28
CA ALA A 66 -17.41 21.47 10.11
C ALA A 66 -16.55 20.32 10.65
N ALA A 67 -16.87 19.78 11.83
CA ALA A 67 -16.21 18.62 12.39
C ALA A 67 -16.37 17.38 11.50
N TYR A 68 -17.54 17.17 10.90
CA TYR A 68 -17.72 16.10 9.92
C TYR A 68 -16.82 16.31 8.70
N ALA A 69 -16.81 17.49 8.08
CA ALA A 69 -15.97 17.77 6.91
C ALA A 69 -14.47 17.60 7.18
N LEU A 70 -13.99 18.10 8.33
CA LEU A 70 -12.59 17.96 8.75
C LEU A 70 -12.26 16.50 9.07
N GLY A 71 -13.16 15.80 9.77
CA GLY A 71 -12.99 14.38 10.10
C GLY A 71 -12.89 13.52 8.85
N PHE A 72 -13.62 13.88 7.78
CA PHE A 72 -13.54 13.21 6.49
C PHE A 72 -12.14 13.36 5.85
N GLY A 73 -11.63 14.58 5.75
CA GLY A 73 -10.30 14.83 5.18
C GLY A 73 -9.19 14.14 5.97
N VAL A 74 -9.23 14.22 7.31
CA VAL A 74 -8.27 13.54 8.19
C VAL A 74 -8.40 12.02 8.07
N GLY A 75 -9.63 11.51 8.01
CA GLY A 75 -9.91 10.08 7.84
C GLY A 75 -9.31 9.49 6.57
N ILE A 76 -9.30 10.23 5.45
CA ILE A 76 -8.62 9.77 4.22
C ILE A 76 -7.12 9.60 4.46
N ILE A 77 -6.46 10.60 5.05
CA ILE A 77 -5.02 10.55 5.34
C ILE A 77 -4.69 9.39 6.27
N VAL A 78 -5.48 9.20 7.33
CA VAL A 78 -5.33 8.10 8.28
C VAL A 78 -5.55 6.75 7.59
N GLY A 79 -6.60 6.62 6.78
CA GLY A 79 -6.89 5.42 6.01
C GLY A 79 -5.77 5.03 5.05
N MET A 80 -5.21 5.99 4.31
CA MET A 80 -4.05 5.77 3.45
C MET A 80 -2.83 5.29 4.26
N LYS A 81 -2.55 5.93 5.40
CA LYS A 81 -1.43 5.54 6.28
C LYS A 81 -1.60 4.16 6.91
N ILE A 82 -2.84 3.76 7.23
CA ILE A 82 -3.16 2.40 7.68
C ILE A 82 -2.84 1.41 6.57
N GLU A 83 -3.25 1.69 5.33
CA GLU A 83 -2.99 0.82 4.19
C GLU A 83 -1.49 0.70 3.88
N GLU A 84 -0.76 1.81 3.88
CA GLU A 84 0.70 1.82 3.73
C GLU A 84 1.38 0.91 4.75
N ARG A 85 0.94 0.95 6.01
CA ARG A 85 1.46 0.09 7.08
C ARG A 85 1.09 -1.38 6.92
N LEU A 86 -0.07 -1.68 6.34
CA LEU A 86 -0.43 -3.07 6.01
C LEU A 86 0.47 -3.63 4.89
N ALA A 87 1.15 -2.75 4.14
CA ALA A 87 2.13 -3.08 3.11
C ALA A 87 1.63 -4.19 2.16
N LEU A 88 0.37 -4.06 1.77
CA LEU A 88 -0.33 -5.08 0.99
C LEU A 88 0.15 -5.07 -0.46
N GLY A 89 0.30 -6.27 -1.00
CA GLY A 89 0.62 -6.51 -2.39
C GLY A 89 2.10 -6.77 -2.67
N TYR A 90 2.41 -6.74 -3.95
CA TYR A 90 3.73 -6.90 -4.51
C TYR A 90 4.06 -5.65 -5.33
N ILE A 91 5.35 -5.40 -5.51
CA ILE A 91 5.85 -4.36 -6.41
C ILE A 91 6.85 -4.99 -7.37
N THR A 92 6.88 -4.46 -8.58
CA THR A 92 7.95 -4.72 -9.53
C THR A 92 8.94 -3.56 -9.42
N VAL A 93 10.20 -3.88 -9.14
CA VAL A 93 11.29 -2.92 -9.03
C VAL A 93 12.20 -3.12 -10.24
N ASN A 94 12.29 -2.09 -11.07
CA ASN A 94 13.23 -1.99 -12.17
C ASN A 94 14.47 -1.23 -11.72
N VAL A 95 15.63 -1.83 -11.90
CA VAL A 95 16.91 -1.27 -11.48
C VAL A 95 17.81 -1.17 -12.71
N ILE A 96 18.38 0.01 -12.94
CA ILE A 96 19.38 0.25 -13.96
C ILE A 96 20.71 0.50 -13.24
N THR A 97 21.64 -0.43 -13.34
CA THR A 97 23.01 -0.22 -12.83
C THR A 97 23.82 0.58 -13.85
N LYS A 98 24.72 1.43 -13.33
CA LYS A 98 25.69 2.15 -14.16
C LYS A 98 26.94 1.33 -14.45
N ASP A 99 27.25 0.35 -13.62
CA ASP A 99 28.44 -0.47 -13.72
C ASP A 99 28.08 -1.95 -13.93
N TYR A 100 28.44 -2.47 -15.10
CA TYR A 100 28.18 -3.85 -15.49
C TYR A 100 28.97 -4.86 -14.64
N ASN A 101 30.11 -4.46 -14.06
CA ASN A 101 31.02 -5.37 -13.37
C ASN A 101 30.63 -5.69 -11.92
N LEU A 102 29.56 -5.09 -11.39
CA LEU A 102 29.17 -5.26 -9.98
C LEU A 102 28.48 -6.61 -9.67
N ASP A 103 28.21 -7.44 -10.68
CA ASP A 103 27.46 -8.70 -10.58
C ASP A 103 26.18 -8.58 -9.71
N LEU A 104 25.52 -7.41 -9.82
CA LEU A 104 24.40 -7.02 -8.96
C LEU A 104 23.27 -8.07 -9.01
N ALA A 105 23.03 -8.65 -10.19
CA ALA A 105 22.00 -9.65 -10.37
C ALA A 105 22.21 -10.88 -9.48
N ASN A 106 23.44 -11.43 -9.41
CA ASN A 106 23.72 -12.59 -8.57
C ASN A 106 23.72 -12.24 -7.09
N GLN A 107 24.22 -11.07 -6.70
CA GLN A 107 24.19 -10.64 -5.31
C GLN A 107 22.75 -10.52 -4.77
N ILE A 108 21.84 -9.98 -5.59
CA ILE A 108 20.43 -9.85 -5.23
C ILE A 108 19.72 -11.22 -5.24
N ARG A 109 20.07 -12.12 -6.17
CA ARG A 109 19.60 -13.53 -6.14
C ARG A 109 20.02 -14.27 -4.88
N ASN A 110 21.29 -14.11 -4.48
CA ASN A 110 21.83 -14.71 -3.25
C ASN A 110 21.18 -14.16 -1.98
N ALA A 111 20.67 -12.92 -2.03
CA ALA A 111 19.84 -12.35 -0.97
C ALA A 111 18.40 -12.90 -0.93
N GLY A 112 18.06 -13.86 -1.79
CA GLY A 112 16.78 -14.56 -1.82
C GLY A 112 15.72 -13.90 -2.71
N TYR A 113 16.10 -12.94 -3.55
CA TYR A 113 15.18 -12.28 -4.47
C TYR A 113 15.15 -12.95 -5.84
N GLY A 114 13.96 -13.10 -6.43
CA GLY A 114 13.84 -13.49 -7.83
C GLY A 114 14.15 -12.29 -8.74
N VAL A 115 15.17 -12.44 -9.59
CA VAL A 115 15.67 -11.37 -10.47
C VAL A 115 15.76 -11.87 -11.91
N THR A 116 15.09 -11.18 -12.81
CA THR A 116 15.33 -11.25 -14.26
C THR A 116 16.29 -10.12 -14.62
N SER A 117 17.31 -10.40 -15.42
CA SER A 117 18.30 -9.41 -15.82
C SER A 117 18.58 -9.49 -17.32
N TRP A 118 18.74 -8.34 -17.98
CA TRP A 118 19.11 -8.25 -19.38
C TRP A 118 20.03 -7.05 -19.63
N ILE A 119 20.72 -7.06 -20.77
CA ILE A 119 21.56 -5.95 -21.22
C ILE A 119 20.67 -4.98 -21.99
N ALA A 120 20.80 -3.69 -21.69
CA ALA A 120 20.12 -2.60 -22.37
C ALA A 120 21.15 -1.55 -22.82
N SER A 121 20.83 -0.78 -23.85
CA SER A 121 21.69 0.31 -24.31
C SER A 121 21.19 1.65 -23.77
N GLY A 122 22.07 2.39 -23.10
CA GLY A 122 21.83 3.76 -22.65
C GLY A 122 22.66 4.77 -23.44
N ARG A 123 22.44 6.06 -23.21
CA ARG A 123 23.19 7.13 -23.87
C ARG A 123 24.70 6.99 -23.70
N ASP A 124 25.13 6.59 -22.51
CA ASP A 124 26.55 6.50 -22.14
C ASP A 124 27.11 5.06 -22.30
N GLY A 125 26.43 4.19 -23.04
CA GLY A 125 26.84 2.80 -23.29
C GLY A 125 25.90 1.74 -22.71
N GLU A 126 26.36 0.49 -22.74
CA GLU A 126 25.59 -0.66 -22.22
C GLU A 126 25.35 -0.55 -20.71
N ARG A 127 24.14 -0.92 -20.30
CA ARG A 127 23.67 -0.94 -18.91
C ARG A 127 23.02 -2.28 -18.63
N MET A 128 23.15 -2.76 -17.40
CA MET A 128 22.38 -3.94 -16.97
C MET A 128 21.07 -3.47 -16.33
N MET A 129 19.98 -4.02 -16.85
CA MET A 129 18.63 -3.86 -16.32
C MET A 129 18.29 -5.06 -15.46
N LEU A 130 17.70 -4.82 -14.29
CA LEU A 130 17.18 -5.86 -13.42
C LEU A 130 15.70 -5.59 -13.16
N GLU A 131 14.88 -6.61 -13.30
CA GLU A 131 13.48 -6.61 -12.89
C GLU A 131 13.29 -7.56 -11.72
N ILE A 132 12.79 -7.01 -10.62
CA ILE A 132 12.70 -7.69 -9.33
C ILE A 132 11.26 -7.60 -8.84
N LEU A 133 10.60 -8.76 -8.70
CA LEU A 133 9.30 -8.83 -8.03
C LEU A 133 9.51 -9.09 -6.54
N THR A 134 9.01 -8.20 -5.69
CA THR A 134 9.14 -8.33 -4.22
C THR A 134 7.84 -7.98 -3.50
N PRO A 135 7.52 -8.59 -2.35
CA PRO A 135 6.46 -8.09 -1.47
C PRO A 135 6.71 -6.62 -1.10
N ARG A 136 5.66 -5.81 -1.05
CA ARG A 136 5.80 -4.37 -0.76
C ARG A 136 6.45 -4.09 0.59
N LYS A 137 6.16 -4.91 1.60
CA LYS A 137 6.82 -4.85 2.93
C LYS A 137 8.36 -4.96 2.89
N ASN A 138 8.93 -5.50 1.82
CA ASN A 138 10.36 -5.69 1.63
C ASN A 138 11.01 -4.63 0.73
N GLU A 139 10.23 -3.66 0.22
CA GLU A 139 10.70 -2.61 -0.69
C GLU A 139 11.93 -1.86 -0.15
N ASN A 140 11.81 -1.27 1.05
CA ASN A 140 12.91 -0.52 1.65
C ASN A 140 14.16 -1.37 1.89
N LYS A 141 13.99 -2.65 2.26
CA LYS A 141 15.12 -3.58 2.45
C LYS A 141 15.83 -3.86 1.12
N LEU A 142 15.06 -4.02 0.05
CA LEU A 142 15.60 -4.22 -1.30
C LEU A 142 16.37 -2.96 -1.75
N TYR A 143 15.80 -1.77 -1.54
CA TYR A 143 16.47 -0.51 -1.90
C TYR A 143 17.77 -0.30 -1.16
N GLN A 144 17.79 -0.50 0.16
CA GLN A 144 19.02 -0.42 0.95
C GLN A 144 20.07 -1.41 0.46
N ARG A 145 19.67 -2.61 0.05
CA ARG A 145 20.59 -3.61 -0.48
C ARG A 145 21.15 -3.21 -1.84
N ILE A 146 20.31 -2.70 -2.75
CA ILE A 146 20.74 -2.23 -4.07
C ILE A 146 21.69 -1.05 -3.93
N ILE A 147 21.30 -0.02 -3.18
CA ILE A 147 22.10 1.21 -2.98
C ILE A 147 23.41 0.90 -2.25
N GLY A 148 23.42 -0.09 -1.35
CA GLY A 148 24.64 -0.55 -0.69
C GLY A 148 25.62 -1.28 -1.61
N ILE A 149 25.19 -1.72 -2.80
CA ILE A 149 26.04 -2.38 -3.82
C ILE A 149 26.38 -1.40 -4.94
N ASP A 150 25.40 -0.64 -5.44
CA ASP A 150 25.54 0.40 -6.45
C ASP A 150 24.81 1.67 -5.98
N ASP A 151 25.58 2.66 -5.52
CA ASP A 151 25.08 3.95 -5.05
C ASP A 151 24.52 4.83 -6.18
N LYS A 152 24.82 4.48 -7.44
CA LYS A 152 24.38 5.18 -8.65
C LYS A 152 23.26 4.44 -9.37
N ALA A 153 22.73 3.36 -8.78
CA ALA A 153 21.63 2.62 -9.35
C ALA A 153 20.39 3.51 -9.49
N PHE A 154 19.77 3.47 -10.66
CA PHE A 154 18.48 4.13 -10.89
C PHE A 154 17.36 3.12 -10.66
N ILE A 155 16.45 3.43 -9.73
CA ILE A 155 15.41 2.50 -9.26
C ILE A 155 14.03 3.08 -9.55
N VAL A 156 13.17 2.29 -10.19
CA VAL A 156 11.77 2.62 -10.43
C VAL A 156 10.90 1.47 -9.94
N SER A 157 9.96 1.75 -9.05
CA SER A 157 8.94 0.77 -8.63
C SER A 157 7.60 1.02 -9.30
N SER A 158 6.91 -0.07 -9.60
CA SER A 158 5.56 -0.07 -10.15
C SER A 158 4.73 -1.17 -9.50
N GLU A 159 3.43 -0.91 -9.32
CA GLU A 159 2.50 -1.87 -8.73
C GLU A 159 1.84 -2.73 -9.83
N PRO A 160 2.10 -4.05 -9.87
CA PRO A 160 1.38 -4.94 -10.77
C PRO A 160 -0.08 -5.08 -10.33
N LYS A 161 -1.03 -4.92 -11.27
CA LYS A 161 -2.47 -5.12 -11.01
C LYS A 161 -2.84 -6.59 -10.80
N GLN A 162 -2.22 -7.48 -11.57
CA GLN A 162 -2.45 -8.92 -11.51
C GLN A 162 -1.15 -9.67 -11.78
N ILE A 163 -0.92 -10.79 -11.09
CA ILE A 163 0.28 -11.62 -11.25
C ILE A 163 -0.18 -13.04 -11.55
N TYR A 164 0.28 -13.59 -12.68
CA TYR A 164 0.04 -14.97 -13.09
C TYR A 164 1.38 -15.68 -13.31
N GLY A 165 1.61 -16.81 -12.64
CA GLY A 165 2.85 -17.58 -12.79
C GLY A 165 4.12 -16.87 -12.27
N GLY A 166 5.26 -17.54 -12.39
CA GLY A 166 6.57 -17.04 -11.93
C GLY A 166 7.09 -17.70 -10.66
N PHE A 167 8.39 -17.54 -10.41
CA PHE A 167 9.15 -18.11 -9.28
C PHE A 167 8.47 -17.86 -7.93
N TRP A 168 7.87 -16.67 -7.75
CA TRP A 168 7.21 -16.26 -6.52
C TRP A 168 5.82 -16.85 -6.30
N VAL A 169 5.17 -17.45 -7.30
CA VAL A 169 3.79 -17.97 -7.16
C VAL A 169 3.69 -19.13 -6.18
N LYS A 170 4.80 -19.84 -5.92
CA LYS A 170 4.86 -20.86 -4.86
C LYS A 170 4.89 -20.28 -3.44
N GLN A 171 5.50 -19.10 -3.22
CA GLN A 171 5.46 -18.40 -1.93
C GLN A 171 4.21 -17.52 -1.77
N VAL A 172 3.64 -17.02 -2.88
CA VAL A 172 2.36 -16.28 -2.90
C VAL A 172 1.18 -17.22 -2.59
N ARG A 173 1.22 -18.48 -3.04
CA ARG A 173 0.22 -19.53 -2.75
C ARG A 173 0.64 -20.43 -1.58
N GLY A 174 1.06 -19.86 -0.45
CA GLY A 174 1.22 -20.65 0.78
C GLY A 174 -0.06 -21.43 1.08
N GLY A 175 -0.12 -22.71 0.68
CA GLY A 175 -1.29 -23.56 0.94
C GLY A 175 -1.72 -24.57 -0.13
N VAL A 176 -1.32 -24.49 -1.40
CA VAL A 176 -1.74 -25.54 -2.37
C VAL A 176 -0.64 -26.58 -2.56
N LYS A 177 -0.57 -27.54 -1.63
CA LYS A 177 0.00 -28.85 -1.92
C LYS A 177 -0.77 -29.44 -3.10
N LYS A 178 -0.14 -29.56 -4.26
CA LYS A 178 -0.64 -30.46 -5.30
C LYS A 178 -0.47 -31.89 -4.74
N LYS A 179 -1.60 -32.58 -4.56
CA LYS A 179 -1.63 -34.05 -4.58
C LYS A 179 -1.30 -34.52 -5.99
#